data_AF-A0AAP2D9M2-F1
#
_entry.id   AF-A0AAP2D9M2-F1
#
_cell.length_a   1.000
_cell.length_b   1.000
_cell.length_c   1.000
_cell.angle_alpha   90.00
_cell.angle_beta   90.00
_cell.angle_gamma   90.00
#
_symmetry.space_group_name_H-M   'P 1'
#
loop_
_entity.id
_entity.type
_entity.pdbx_description
1 polymer ?
#
loop_
_entity_poly.entity_id
_entity_poly.type
_entity_poly.pdbx_seq_one_letter_code
_entity_poly.pdbx_strand_id
1 'polypeptide(L)'
;MGIRYRIKIEWTPDGGAYIAVKHLDPYPQEDQERLTLSSEVGDEINYYFIKGKNADDVIAGYRYLTGKAPIAPKWAMGFWQSRERYRNAQEMMNVVKEYRKRGIPIDNIVLDWQYWEDPKWGSHEFDLKRFPDPAGMVKELHDDLHAQLMISVWPKFNTGTANYEEMNSKGFLFVRNAEKKRKDWVGVGYESTFYDPFNAEAGKLFWHQIDTRLNSLGVDAWWLDATEPDMHSNLSIEERKVNMSPTALGPGAKYFNAYSLMNAKGVYEGQRKSSPDKRVFILTRSAFAGQQRYGAATWSGDIVSRWSDFADQIAAGINFGLSGLPYWTMDIGGFSVEKRYEHATGETLNEWRELNTRWFQFGAFCPLFRSHGQFPFREIYNIAPAGTPEYTSMVYYDKLRYHLLPYIYSLAGQSYWNDYTIMRGLVMDFHADSKVHNIGSQYMFGPSLLVNPVYTYKERSRDVYLPATDGWYDFYTGTYYAGGRTLKAEAPLERMPLYVKEGSIVPAGPALQYTGEKVADPLTLYVFTGKDATFTLYEDEGINYNYEEGAYATIPLAYSESTGTLTIGARKGTYKGMPEKRTIQIVWVKKDHAAGVGLDVRPDQVVEYTGSALEVK
;
A
#
# COMPACT_ATOMS: atom_id res chain seq x y z
N MET A 1 -15.72 -1.56 -42.80
CA MET A 1 -16.14 -2.98 -42.87
C MET A 1 -15.63 -3.65 -41.61
N GLY A 2 -16.52 -4.13 -40.74
CA GLY A 2 -16.13 -4.84 -39.52
C GLY A 2 -15.83 -6.32 -39.80
N ILE A 3 -14.93 -6.92 -39.03
CA ILE A 3 -14.71 -8.37 -39.02
C ILE A 3 -15.73 -8.98 -38.07
N ARG A 4 -16.50 -9.97 -38.53
CA ARG A 4 -17.45 -10.69 -37.68
C ARG A 4 -16.70 -11.74 -36.86
N TYR A 5 -16.72 -11.61 -35.55
CA TYR A 5 -16.14 -12.59 -34.63
C TYR A 5 -17.22 -13.51 -34.07
N ARG A 6 -16.94 -14.80 -33.95
CA ARG A 6 -17.76 -15.74 -33.19
C ARG A 6 -17.20 -15.82 -31.78
N ILE A 7 -17.94 -15.31 -30.81
CA ILE A 7 -17.59 -15.42 -29.39
C ILE A 7 -18.21 -16.70 -28.85
N LYS A 8 -17.37 -17.60 -28.32
CA LYS A 8 -17.80 -18.77 -27.55
C LYS A 8 -17.57 -18.44 -26.08
N ILE A 9 -18.63 -18.47 -25.29
CA ILE A 9 -18.54 -18.29 -23.84
C ILE A 9 -18.73 -19.67 -23.23
N GLU A 10 -17.70 -20.17 -22.56
CA GLU A 10 -17.77 -21.38 -21.75
C GLU A 10 -17.59 -20.96 -20.30
N TRP A 11 -18.51 -21.40 -19.44
CA TRP A 11 -18.50 -21.06 -18.04
C TRP A 11 -18.76 -22.31 -17.22
N THR A 12 -17.78 -22.65 -16.40
CA THR A 12 -17.90 -23.68 -15.36
C THR A 12 -17.97 -22.94 -14.02
N PRO A 13 -19.16 -22.66 -13.49
CA PRO A 13 -19.29 -21.93 -12.23
C PRO A 13 -18.67 -22.72 -11.08
N ASP A 14 -18.00 -22.02 -10.17
CA ASP A 14 -17.48 -22.57 -8.92
C ASP A 14 -17.97 -21.78 -7.70
N GLY A 15 -19.27 -21.46 -7.68
CA GLY A 15 -19.92 -20.68 -6.61
C GLY A 15 -21.04 -19.78 -7.12
N GLY A 16 -21.52 -18.88 -6.27
CA GLY A 16 -22.49 -17.83 -6.62
C GLY A 16 -21.85 -16.73 -7.46
N ALA A 17 -21.53 -17.04 -8.72
CA ALA A 17 -20.91 -16.11 -9.66
C ALA A 17 -21.88 -15.68 -10.76
N TYR A 18 -21.65 -14.50 -11.34
CA TYR A 18 -22.34 -14.05 -12.54
C TYR A 18 -21.31 -13.77 -13.65
N ILE A 19 -21.72 -13.95 -14.90
CA ILE A 19 -20.97 -13.51 -16.07
C ILE A 19 -21.82 -12.48 -16.82
N ALA A 20 -21.24 -11.33 -17.13
CA ALA A 20 -21.86 -10.31 -17.95
C ALA A 20 -20.90 -9.96 -19.10
N VAL A 21 -21.43 -9.91 -20.32
CA VAL A 21 -20.69 -9.44 -21.49
C VAL A 21 -21.28 -8.10 -21.89
N LYS A 22 -20.46 -7.04 -21.78
CA LYS A 22 -20.76 -5.72 -22.31
C LYS A 22 -19.80 -5.47 -23.48
N HIS A 23 -20.36 -5.13 -24.63
CA HIS A 23 -19.63 -4.76 -25.83
C HIS A 23 -19.86 -3.28 -26.10
N LEU A 24 -18.81 -2.56 -26.48
CA LEU A 24 -18.89 -1.21 -26.99
C LEU A 24 -18.44 -1.24 -28.45
N ASP A 25 -19.33 -0.83 -29.35
CA ASP A 25 -18.95 -0.57 -30.74
C ASP A 25 -17.93 0.59 -30.78
N PRO A 26 -17.05 0.65 -31.80
CA PRO A 26 -16.19 1.82 -31.99
C PRO A 26 -17.02 3.10 -32.04
N TYR A 27 -16.53 4.17 -31.40
CA TYR A 27 -17.11 5.50 -31.54
C TYR A 27 -17.12 5.94 -33.02
N PRO A 28 -18.04 6.85 -33.41
CA PRO A 28 -17.95 7.54 -34.69
C PRO A 28 -16.54 8.07 -34.95
N GLN A 29 -16.08 8.03 -36.20
CA GLN A 29 -14.70 8.36 -36.56
C GLN A 29 -14.27 9.75 -36.09
N GLU A 30 -15.19 10.73 -36.11
CA GLU A 30 -14.97 12.10 -35.63
C GLU A 30 -14.74 12.21 -34.11
N ASP A 31 -15.15 11.21 -33.34
CA ASP A 31 -14.99 11.16 -31.88
C ASP A 31 -13.85 10.22 -31.44
N GLN A 32 -13.25 9.49 -32.38
CA GLN A 32 -12.01 8.76 -32.13
C GLN A 32 -10.87 9.75 -31.87
N GLU A 33 -9.89 9.37 -31.05
CA GLU A 33 -8.73 10.20 -30.66
C GLU A 33 -9.05 11.49 -29.87
N ARG A 34 -10.21 11.55 -29.18
CA ARG A 34 -10.57 12.64 -28.26
C ARG A 34 -10.51 12.21 -26.80
N LEU A 35 -10.18 13.16 -25.90
CA LEU A 35 -10.41 13.01 -24.47
C LEU A 35 -11.88 13.34 -24.16
N THR A 36 -12.64 12.33 -23.71
CA THR A 36 -14.04 12.48 -23.32
C THR A 36 -14.21 12.10 -21.86
N LEU A 37 -14.84 12.99 -21.07
CA LEU A 37 -15.26 12.74 -19.70
C LEU A 37 -16.77 12.97 -19.60
N SER A 38 -17.49 12.00 -19.03
CA SER A 38 -18.94 12.08 -18.82
C SER A 38 -19.31 11.57 -17.43
N SER A 39 -20.28 12.19 -16.79
CA SER A 39 -20.89 11.73 -15.53
C SER A 39 -22.39 11.52 -15.72
N GLU A 40 -22.96 10.53 -15.04
CA GLU A 40 -24.38 10.19 -15.21
C GLU A 40 -25.33 11.25 -14.66
N VAL A 41 -24.96 11.89 -13.54
CA VAL A 41 -25.79 12.88 -12.83
C VAL A 41 -24.87 13.98 -12.31
N GLY A 42 -25.24 15.23 -12.55
CA GLY A 42 -24.57 16.43 -12.05
C GLY A 42 -25.43 17.67 -12.30
N ASP A 43 -25.21 18.74 -11.55
CA ASP A 43 -25.94 20.00 -11.73
C ASP A 43 -25.27 20.88 -12.81
N GLU A 44 -23.96 20.71 -13.00
CA GLU A 44 -23.12 21.44 -13.95
C GLU A 44 -21.89 20.60 -14.34
N ILE A 45 -21.18 21.02 -15.39
CA ILE A 45 -19.84 20.52 -15.72
C ILE A 45 -18.84 21.29 -14.86
N ASN A 46 -18.18 20.61 -13.93
CA ASN A 46 -17.21 21.23 -13.03
C ASN A 46 -15.91 20.42 -13.03
N TYR A 47 -14.81 21.05 -13.48
CA TYR A 47 -13.48 20.44 -13.53
C TYR A 47 -12.41 21.48 -13.24
N TYR A 48 -11.25 21.02 -12.79
CA TYR A 48 -10.10 21.85 -12.48
C TYR A 48 -8.98 21.54 -13.46
N PHE A 49 -8.55 22.55 -14.23
CA PHE A 49 -7.35 22.45 -15.04
C PHE A 49 -6.12 22.76 -14.18
N ILE A 50 -5.18 21.82 -14.12
CA ILE A 50 -3.97 21.94 -13.32
C ILE A 50 -2.77 21.94 -14.26
N LYS A 51 -2.06 23.08 -14.32
CA LYS A 51 -0.84 23.22 -15.11
C LYS A 51 0.38 22.94 -14.24
N GLY A 52 1.25 22.05 -14.68
CA GLY A 52 2.56 21.79 -14.08
C GLY A 52 3.68 21.77 -15.13
N LYS A 53 4.94 21.93 -14.72
CA LYS A 53 6.10 21.79 -15.61
C LYS A 53 6.48 20.33 -15.83
N ASN A 54 6.07 19.45 -14.92
CA ASN A 54 6.24 18.01 -14.94
C ASN A 54 5.05 17.35 -14.23
N ALA A 55 5.05 16.02 -14.12
CA ALA A 55 3.97 15.28 -13.46
C ALA A 55 3.85 15.61 -11.96
N ASP A 56 4.97 15.80 -11.24
CA ASP A 56 4.93 16.13 -9.81
C ASP A 56 4.27 17.49 -9.54
N ASP A 57 4.50 18.50 -10.38
CA ASP A 57 3.82 19.80 -10.27
C ASP A 57 2.30 19.66 -10.48
N VAL A 58 1.86 18.77 -11.37
CA VAL A 58 0.43 18.49 -11.57
C VAL A 58 -0.16 17.79 -10.34
N ILE A 59 0.55 16.82 -9.78
CA ILE A 59 0.14 16.15 -8.53
C ILE A 59 0.12 17.15 -7.36
N ALA A 60 1.09 18.06 -7.27
CA ALA A 60 1.10 19.13 -6.28
C ALA A 60 -0.13 20.05 -6.40
N GLY A 61 -0.52 20.40 -7.63
CA GLY A 61 -1.78 21.11 -7.86
C GLY A 61 -3.02 20.30 -7.44
N TYR A 62 -3.03 18.98 -7.63
CA TYR A 62 -4.09 18.11 -7.12
C TYR A 62 -4.13 18.11 -5.58
N ARG A 63 -2.96 18.03 -4.92
CA ARG A 63 -2.86 18.08 -3.45
C ARG A 63 -3.23 19.46 -2.89
N TYR A 64 -2.96 20.53 -3.62
CA TYR A 64 -3.43 21.87 -3.28
C TYR A 64 -4.96 21.94 -3.26
N LEU A 65 -5.63 21.37 -4.27
CA LEU A 65 -7.10 21.35 -4.36
C LEU A 65 -7.75 20.39 -3.36
N THR A 66 -7.14 19.24 -3.12
CA THR A 66 -7.81 18.11 -2.45
C THR A 66 -7.25 17.75 -1.07
N GLY A 67 -6.17 18.40 -0.64
CA GLY A 67 -5.50 18.23 0.65
C GLY A 67 -4.16 17.49 0.55
N LYS A 68 -3.24 17.89 1.44
CA LYS A 68 -1.95 17.20 1.68
C LYS A 68 -2.18 15.75 2.07
N ALA A 69 -1.24 14.85 1.77
CA ALA A 69 -1.24 13.48 2.28
C ALA A 69 -0.44 13.43 3.59
N PRO A 70 -1.07 13.28 4.77
CA PRO A 70 -0.35 13.21 6.05
C PRO A 70 0.67 12.07 6.02
N ILE A 71 1.81 12.29 6.68
CA ILE A 71 2.88 11.29 6.71
C ILE A 71 2.36 10.09 7.48
N ALA A 72 2.26 8.94 6.81
CA ALA A 72 1.88 7.69 7.45
C ALA A 72 2.79 7.38 8.67
N PRO A 73 2.29 6.67 9.70
CA PRO A 73 3.16 6.17 10.76
C PRO A 73 4.31 5.35 10.17
N LYS A 74 5.51 5.44 10.77
CA LYS A 74 6.70 4.77 10.25
C LYS A 74 6.53 3.26 10.11
N TRP A 75 5.87 2.63 11.08
CA TRP A 75 5.54 1.21 11.06
C TRP A 75 4.67 0.79 9.86
N ALA A 76 3.89 1.72 9.28
CA ALA A 76 3.10 1.41 8.09
C ALA A 76 3.97 1.17 6.85
N MET A 77 5.21 1.66 6.84
CA MET A 77 6.17 1.40 5.78
C MET A 77 6.90 0.05 5.93
N GLY A 78 6.78 -0.59 7.10
CA GLY A 78 7.26 -1.94 7.39
C GLY A 78 6.37 -3.03 6.77
N PHE A 79 6.64 -4.28 7.12
CA PHE A 79 5.87 -5.42 6.61
C PHE A 79 4.57 -5.63 7.41
N TRP A 80 3.53 -5.98 6.67
CA TRP A 80 2.19 -6.30 7.18
C TRP A 80 1.84 -7.75 6.89
N GLN A 81 1.58 -8.53 7.94
CA GLN A 81 0.99 -9.86 7.83
C GLN A 81 -0.50 -9.82 8.15
N SER A 82 -1.30 -10.40 7.28
CA SER A 82 -2.75 -10.55 7.44
C SER A 82 -3.20 -11.93 6.97
N ARG A 83 -4.45 -12.28 7.26
CA ARG A 83 -5.14 -13.48 6.79
C ARG A 83 -6.64 -13.20 6.73
N GLU A 84 -7.35 -13.85 5.82
CA GLU A 84 -8.80 -14.09 5.91
C GLU A 84 -8.98 -15.54 6.40
N ARG A 85 -9.05 -15.80 7.71
CA ARG A 85 -8.92 -14.89 8.87
C ARG A 85 -8.24 -15.57 10.05
N TYR A 86 -7.64 -14.81 10.98
CA TYR A 86 -7.24 -15.34 12.28
C TYR A 86 -8.48 -15.62 13.13
N ARG A 87 -8.60 -16.84 13.68
CA ARG A 87 -9.84 -17.29 14.32
C ARG A 87 -9.95 -16.89 15.79
N ASN A 88 -8.82 -16.75 16.47
CA ASN A 88 -8.72 -16.42 17.89
C ASN A 88 -7.40 -15.67 18.18
N ALA A 89 -7.30 -15.09 19.39
CA ALA A 89 -6.14 -14.33 19.85
C ALA A 89 -4.85 -15.15 19.75
N GLN A 90 -4.86 -16.40 20.22
CA GLN A 90 -3.67 -17.25 20.24
C GLN A 90 -3.09 -17.49 18.84
N GLU A 91 -3.95 -17.75 17.84
CA GLU A 91 -3.54 -17.97 16.45
C GLU A 91 -2.82 -16.74 15.89
N MET A 92 -3.40 -15.55 16.10
CA MET A 92 -2.80 -14.28 15.66
C MET A 92 -1.48 -14.00 16.38
N MET A 93 -1.44 -14.12 17.71
CA MET A 93 -0.24 -13.87 18.51
C MET A 93 0.90 -14.84 18.16
N ASN A 94 0.58 -16.10 17.87
CA ASN A 94 1.57 -17.10 17.46
C ASN A 94 2.24 -16.76 16.13
N VAL A 95 1.55 -16.08 15.21
CA VAL A 95 2.16 -15.63 13.96
C VAL A 95 3.26 -14.61 14.25
N VAL A 96 2.97 -13.56 15.01
CA VAL A 96 3.98 -12.54 15.33
C VAL A 96 5.15 -13.15 16.09
N LYS A 97 4.88 -14.03 17.07
CA LYS A 97 5.91 -14.78 17.80
C LYS A 97 6.78 -15.64 16.87
N GLU A 98 6.19 -16.29 15.88
CA GLU A 98 6.93 -17.13 14.93
C GLU A 98 7.79 -16.30 13.97
N TYR A 99 7.33 -15.13 13.51
CA TYR A 99 8.15 -14.18 12.75
C TYR A 99 9.36 -13.72 13.57
N ARG A 100 9.13 -13.27 14.82
CA ARG A 100 10.18 -12.87 15.77
C ARG A 100 11.19 -13.99 16.02
N LYS A 101 10.71 -15.21 16.29
CA LYS A 101 11.55 -16.40 16.51
C LYS A 101 12.43 -16.72 15.30
N ARG A 102 11.92 -16.51 14.08
CA ARG A 102 12.66 -16.78 12.83
C ARG A 102 13.60 -15.64 12.43
N GLY A 103 13.60 -14.53 13.16
CA GLY A 103 14.36 -13.34 12.77
C GLY A 103 13.87 -12.72 11.46
N ILE A 104 12.57 -12.91 11.14
CA ILE A 104 11.93 -12.30 9.98
C ILE A 104 11.24 -11.01 10.47
N PRO A 105 11.61 -9.86 9.92
CA PRO A 105 11.00 -8.59 10.25
C PRO A 105 9.47 -8.56 10.06
N ILE A 106 8.77 -7.83 10.92
CA ILE A 106 7.33 -7.56 10.84
C ILE A 106 7.00 -6.39 11.77
N ASP A 107 6.20 -5.43 11.30
CA ASP A 107 5.65 -4.36 12.14
C ASP A 107 4.17 -4.62 12.46
N ASN A 108 3.41 -5.14 11.51
CA ASN A 108 1.95 -5.08 11.60
C ASN A 108 1.30 -6.45 11.47
N ILE A 109 0.36 -6.74 12.37
CA ILE A 109 -0.55 -7.88 12.29
C ILE A 109 -1.99 -7.37 12.13
N VAL A 110 -2.77 -8.06 11.31
CA VAL A 110 -4.13 -7.62 10.99
C VAL A 110 -5.15 -8.64 11.46
N LEU A 111 -6.09 -8.20 12.30
CA LEU A 111 -7.27 -8.95 12.68
C LEU A 111 -8.42 -8.62 11.72
N ASP A 112 -8.73 -9.58 10.85
CA ASP A 112 -9.83 -9.49 9.89
C ASP A 112 -11.22 -9.65 10.56
N TRP A 113 -12.29 -9.70 9.76
CA TRP A 113 -13.69 -9.81 10.14
C TRP A 113 -14.00 -11.00 11.07
N GLN A 114 -15.19 -11.00 11.66
CA GLN A 114 -15.72 -12.06 12.51
C GLN A 114 -14.94 -12.29 13.82
N TYR A 115 -14.39 -11.24 14.44
CA TYR A 115 -13.93 -11.29 15.83
C TYR A 115 -15.05 -11.16 16.87
N TRP A 116 -16.26 -10.76 16.42
CA TRP A 116 -17.48 -10.69 17.23
C TRP A 116 -18.23 -12.02 17.32
N GLU A 117 -19.19 -12.11 18.24
CA GLU A 117 -20.12 -13.23 18.35
C GLU A 117 -21.26 -13.07 17.33
N ASP A 118 -21.67 -14.13 16.63
CA ASP A 118 -22.85 -14.06 15.76
C ASP A 118 -24.14 -14.00 16.60
N PRO A 119 -25.15 -13.19 16.21
CA PRO A 119 -25.25 -12.37 14.99
C PRO A 119 -24.86 -10.88 15.21
N LYS A 120 -23.88 -10.57 16.04
CA LYS A 120 -23.59 -9.20 16.51
C LYS A 120 -22.64 -8.39 15.61
N TRP A 121 -22.64 -8.61 14.29
CA TRP A 121 -21.85 -7.77 13.38
C TRP A 121 -22.28 -6.29 13.53
N GLY A 122 -21.32 -5.41 13.82
CA GLY A 122 -21.55 -3.99 14.01
C GLY A 122 -21.66 -3.57 15.48
N SER A 123 -21.62 -4.52 16.43
CA SER A 123 -21.49 -4.17 17.87
C SER A 123 -20.09 -3.70 18.25
N HIS A 124 -19.09 -4.09 17.45
CA HIS A 124 -17.65 -3.93 17.73
C HIS A 124 -17.17 -4.65 18.99
N GLU A 125 -17.95 -5.61 19.50
CA GLU A 125 -17.58 -6.43 20.65
C GLU A 125 -16.75 -7.63 20.20
N PHE A 126 -15.82 -8.07 21.05
CA PHE A 126 -15.09 -9.32 20.86
C PHE A 126 -15.90 -10.52 21.38
N ASP A 127 -15.87 -11.63 20.65
CA ASP A 127 -16.26 -12.93 21.19
C ASP A 127 -15.20 -13.38 22.21
N LEU A 128 -15.53 -13.24 23.50
CA LEU A 128 -14.62 -13.55 24.60
C LEU A 128 -14.23 -15.03 24.70
N LYS A 129 -14.88 -15.95 23.97
CA LYS A 129 -14.41 -17.34 23.88
C LYS A 129 -13.16 -17.46 22.99
N ARG A 130 -13.03 -16.59 21.99
CA ARG A 130 -11.93 -16.58 21.01
C ARG A 130 -10.91 -15.48 21.31
N PHE A 131 -11.34 -14.40 21.94
CA PHE A 131 -10.53 -13.25 22.32
C PHE A 131 -10.84 -12.88 23.78
N PRO A 132 -10.38 -13.70 24.75
CA PRO A 132 -10.79 -13.58 26.15
C PRO A 132 -10.31 -12.31 26.84
N ASP A 133 -9.17 -11.75 26.40
CA ASP A 133 -8.62 -10.48 26.91
C ASP A 133 -8.07 -9.64 25.75
N PRO A 134 -8.93 -8.88 25.04
CA PRO A 134 -8.50 -8.05 23.92
C PRO A 134 -7.51 -6.95 24.34
N ALA A 135 -7.65 -6.36 25.53
CA ALA A 135 -6.75 -5.33 26.04
C ALA A 135 -5.36 -5.90 26.34
N GLY A 136 -5.30 -7.05 27.02
CA GLY A 136 -4.05 -7.77 27.26
C GLY A 136 -3.37 -8.21 25.96
N MET A 137 -4.14 -8.64 24.96
CA MET A 137 -3.62 -9.00 23.64
C MET A 137 -2.95 -7.82 22.92
N VAL A 138 -3.58 -6.64 22.88
CA VAL A 138 -2.98 -5.44 22.27
C VAL A 138 -1.75 -5.01 23.06
N LYS A 139 -1.82 -5.05 24.39
CA LYS A 139 -0.68 -4.73 25.24
C LYS A 139 0.52 -5.65 25.00
N GLU A 140 0.31 -6.97 24.88
CA GLU A 140 1.37 -7.93 24.58
C GLU A 140 1.98 -7.69 23.18
N LEU A 141 1.15 -7.35 22.17
CA LEU A 141 1.66 -6.97 20.85
C LEU A 141 2.62 -5.77 20.93
N HIS A 142 2.26 -4.75 21.71
CA HIS A 142 3.04 -3.52 21.83
C HIS A 142 4.31 -3.71 22.66
N ASP A 143 4.16 -4.24 23.88
CA ASP A 143 5.22 -4.23 24.89
C ASP A 143 6.24 -5.36 24.67
N ASP A 144 5.77 -6.55 24.30
CA ASP A 144 6.61 -7.75 24.25
C ASP A 144 7.02 -8.11 22.81
N LEU A 145 6.19 -7.78 21.83
CA LEU A 145 6.39 -8.15 20.43
C LEU A 145 6.71 -6.97 19.51
N HIS A 146 6.57 -5.73 19.98
CA HIS A 146 6.80 -4.51 19.21
C HIS A 146 6.10 -4.52 17.85
N ALA A 147 4.83 -4.89 17.82
CA ALA A 147 4.01 -4.97 16.61
C ALA A 147 2.69 -4.20 16.79
N GLN A 148 2.19 -3.61 15.71
CA GLN A 148 0.93 -2.87 15.68
C GLN A 148 -0.24 -3.77 15.27
N LEU A 149 -1.42 -3.47 15.80
CA LEU A 149 -2.67 -4.13 15.44
C LEU A 149 -3.52 -3.23 14.54
N MET A 150 -3.83 -3.74 13.35
CA MET A 150 -4.95 -3.23 12.55
C MET A 150 -6.16 -4.15 12.69
N ILE A 151 -7.35 -3.58 12.79
CA ILE A 151 -8.60 -4.35 12.90
C ILE A 151 -9.59 -3.97 11.80
N SER A 152 -10.28 -4.98 11.27
CA SER A 152 -11.38 -4.81 10.31
C SER A 152 -12.58 -4.14 10.97
N VAL A 153 -13.06 -3.05 10.36
CA VAL A 153 -14.30 -2.38 10.75
C VAL A 153 -15.08 -2.06 9.49
N TRP A 154 -16.25 -2.65 9.38
CA TRP A 154 -17.14 -2.43 8.25
C TRP A 154 -18.12 -1.31 8.59
N PRO A 155 -18.63 -0.56 7.61
CA PRO A 155 -19.80 0.30 7.76
C PRO A 155 -21.12 -0.49 7.93
N LYS A 156 -21.06 -1.81 8.14
CA LYS A 156 -22.15 -2.77 8.20
C LYS A 156 -22.63 -3.01 9.64
N PHE A 157 -23.95 -3.07 9.80
CA PHE A 157 -24.64 -3.35 11.05
C PHE A 157 -25.70 -4.44 10.85
N ASN A 158 -25.66 -5.49 11.66
CA ASN A 158 -26.78 -6.43 11.76
C ASN A 158 -27.94 -5.78 12.52
N THR A 159 -29.15 -6.03 12.03
CA THR A 159 -30.39 -5.50 12.62
C THR A 159 -30.53 -5.97 14.07
N GLY A 160 -31.00 -5.10 14.97
CA GLY A 160 -31.23 -5.43 16.38
C GLY A 160 -30.01 -5.35 17.30
N THR A 161 -28.81 -5.05 16.77
CA THR A 161 -27.66 -4.71 17.63
C THR A 161 -27.85 -3.33 18.26
N ALA A 162 -27.28 -3.08 19.45
CA ALA A 162 -27.43 -1.78 20.13
C ALA A 162 -26.93 -0.61 19.26
N ASN A 163 -25.80 -0.79 18.57
CA ASN A 163 -25.25 0.22 17.67
C ASN A 163 -26.16 0.44 16.44
N TYR A 164 -26.75 -0.61 15.89
CA TYR A 164 -27.76 -0.49 14.82
C TYR A 164 -28.96 0.33 15.30
N GLU A 165 -29.54 0.00 16.45
CA GLU A 165 -30.73 0.69 16.95
C GLU A 165 -30.46 2.17 17.25
N GLU A 166 -29.28 2.49 17.76
CA GLU A 166 -28.87 3.88 17.99
C GLU A 166 -28.78 4.66 16.66
N MET A 167 -28.12 4.09 15.65
CA MET A 167 -28.03 4.68 14.31
C MET A 167 -29.41 4.81 13.65
N ASN A 168 -30.23 3.77 13.74
CA ASN A 168 -31.56 3.71 13.16
C ASN A 168 -32.49 4.77 13.77
N SER A 169 -32.46 4.95 15.10
CA SER A 169 -33.28 5.94 15.81
C SER A 169 -33.02 7.39 15.39
N LYS A 170 -31.85 7.65 14.79
CA LYS A 170 -31.43 8.97 14.29
C LYS A 170 -31.55 9.11 12.76
N GLY A 171 -31.99 8.06 12.06
CA GLY A 171 -32.08 8.04 10.60
C GLY A 171 -30.72 8.01 9.91
N PHE A 172 -29.70 7.39 10.54
CA PHE A 172 -28.32 7.36 10.04
C PHE A 172 -27.98 6.12 9.21
N LEU A 173 -28.97 5.30 8.88
CA LEU A 173 -28.80 4.05 8.13
C LEU A 173 -29.48 4.13 6.77
N PHE A 174 -28.89 3.48 5.78
CA PHE A 174 -29.64 3.13 4.58
C PHE A 174 -30.64 2.02 4.92
N VAL A 175 -31.93 2.23 4.67
CA VAL A 175 -32.96 1.30 5.15
C VAL A 175 -33.27 0.16 4.19
N ARG A 176 -33.04 0.37 2.89
CA ARG A 176 -33.56 -0.51 1.82
C ARG A 176 -33.04 -1.95 1.85
N ASN A 177 -31.80 -2.15 2.28
CA ASN A 177 -31.24 -3.50 2.38
C ASN A 177 -31.92 -4.32 3.49
N ALA A 178 -32.17 -3.67 4.64
CA ALA A 178 -32.90 -4.24 5.77
C ALA A 178 -34.39 -4.42 5.44
N GLU A 179 -35.05 -3.44 4.79
CA GLU A 179 -36.46 -3.55 4.36
C GLU A 179 -36.68 -4.74 3.41
N LYS A 180 -35.71 -5.02 2.53
CA LYS A 180 -35.71 -6.19 1.64
C LYS A 180 -35.32 -7.49 2.33
N LYS A 181 -35.01 -7.46 3.62
CA LYS A 181 -34.61 -8.63 4.44
C LYS A 181 -33.47 -9.42 3.81
N ARG A 182 -32.52 -8.71 3.20
CA ARG A 182 -31.38 -9.35 2.54
C ARG A 182 -30.45 -9.90 3.60
N LYS A 183 -30.11 -11.17 3.43
CA LYS A 183 -29.22 -11.90 4.31
C LYS A 183 -27.81 -11.91 3.77
N ASP A 184 -26.83 -11.84 4.66
CA ASP A 184 -25.43 -12.07 4.34
C ASP A 184 -25.09 -13.56 4.23
N TRP A 185 -23.81 -13.87 4.05
CA TRP A 185 -23.29 -15.23 3.88
C TRP A 185 -22.92 -15.94 5.18
N VAL A 186 -23.12 -15.33 6.35
CA VAL A 186 -22.62 -15.87 7.63
C VAL A 186 -23.65 -16.81 8.24
N GLY A 187 -23.27 -18.06 8.49
CA GLY A 187 -24.11 -19.04 9.20
C GLY A 187 -25.47 -19.25 8.52
N VAL A 188 -26.55 -18.87 9.20
CA VAL A 188 -27.94 -18.97 8.68
C VAL A 188 -28.35 -17.79 7.78
N GLY A 189 -27.44 -16.83 7.58
CA GLY A 189 -27.65 -15.57 6.89
C GLY A 189 -28.36 -14.55 7.79
N TYR A 190 -27.70 -13.42 8.05
CA TYR A 190 -28.20 -12.36 8.92
C TYR A 190 -28.61 -11.11 8.15
N GLU A 191 -29.74 -10.52 8.56
CA GLU A 191 -30.23 -9.26 8.01
C GLU A 191 -29.33 -8.12 8.47
N SER A 192 -28.94 -7.26 7.52
CA SER A 192 -27.99 -6.18 7.79
C SER A 192 -28.21 -4.99 6.87
N THR A 193 -27.64 -3.86 7.28
CA THR A 193 -27.53 -2.68 6.43
C THR A 193 -26.27 -1.89 6.72
N PHE A 194 -26.06 -0.80 5.99
CA PHE A 194 -24.90 0.08 6.11
C PHE A 194 -25.35 1.47 6.57
N TYR A 195 -24.45 2.18 7.25
CA TYR A 195 -24.70 3.56 7.67
C TYR A 195 -24.44 4.57 6.55
N ASP A 196 -25.00 5.77 6.70
CA ASP A 196 -24.85 6.90 5.77
C ASP A 196 -23.73 7.86 6.23
N PRO A 197 -22.50 7.79 5.68
CA PRO A 197 -21.40 8.66 6.07
C PRO A 197 -21.52 10.08 5.51
N PHE A 198 -22.48 10.33 4.61
CA PHE A 198 -22.72 11.67 4.09
C PHE A 198 -23.39 12.58 5.15
N ASN A 199 -23.98 11.99 6.19
CA ASN A 199 -24.39 12.69 7.38
C ASN A 199 -23.20 12.82 8.36
N ALA A 200 -22.77 14.06 8.63
CA ALA A 200 -21.63 14.30 9.52
C ALA A 200 -21.84 13.78 10.95
N GLU A 201 -23.07 13.82 11.48
CA GLU A 201 -23.37 13.28 12.81
C GLU A 201 -23.39 11.75 12.82
N ALA A 202 -23.76 11.11 11.71
CA ALA A 202 -23.62 9.66 11.56
C ALA A 202 -22.15 9.24 11.55
N GLY A 203 -21.29 9.97 10.84
CA GLY A 203 -19.84 9.75 10.86
C GLY A 203 -19.23 9.89 12.27
N LYS A 204 -19.65 10.90 13.04
CA LYS A 204 -19.24 11.07 14.44
C LYS A 204 -19.71 9.93 15.33
N LEU A 205 -20.96 9.48 15.15
CA LEU A 205 -21.50 8.37 15.94
C LEU A 205 -20.81 7.06 15.60
N PHE A 206 -20.51 6.82 14.31
CA PHE A 206 -19.76 5.66 13.86
C PHE A 206 -18.38 5.61 14.53
N TRP A 207 -17.65 6.74 14.50
CA TRP A 207 -16.40 6.84 15.23
C TRP A 207 -16.57 6.62 16.73
N HIS A 208 -17.57 7.22 17.39
CA HIS A 208 -17.78 7.05 18.82
C HIS A 208 -17.97 5.59 19.23
N GLN A 209 -18.73 4.82 18.43
CA GLN A 209 -18.94 3.38 18.66
C GLN A 209 -17.64 2.58 18.52
N ILE A 210 -16.78 2.92 17.55
CA ILE A 210 -15.45 2.33 17.37
C ILE A 210 -14.50 2.74 18.50
N ASP A 211 -14.49 4.02 18.86
CA ASP A 211 -13.59 4.61 19.85
C ASP A 211 -13.78 3.95 21.21
N THR A 212 -15.05 3.79 21.61
CA THR A 212 -15.45 3.22 22.90
C THR A 212 -15.17 1.72 23.04
N ARG A 213 -15.09 0.98 21.93
CA ARG A 213 -14.96 -0.48 21.94
C ARG A 213 -13.61 -1.00 21.48
N LEU A 214 -12.94 -0.27 20.58
CA LEU A 214 -11.72 -0.72 19.90
C LEU A 214 -10.57 0.25 20.15
N ASN A 215 -10.75 1.56 19.93
CA ASN A 215 -9.64 2.53 20.09
C ASN A 215 -9.17 2.59 21.55
N SER A 216 -10.11 2.54 22.50
CA SER A 216 -9.82 2.51 23.93
C SER A 216 -9.00 1.30 24.39
N LEU A 217 -8.88 0.25 23.55
CA LEU A 217 -8.04 -0.92 23.80
C LEU A 217 -6.60 -0.75 23.30
N GLY A 218 -6.30 0.35 22.60
CA GLY A 218 -4.98 0.65 22.05
C GLY A 218 -4.77 0.26 20.59
N VAL A 219 -5.81 -0.14 19.85
CA VAL A 219 -5.73 -0.46 18.40
C VAL A 219 -5.01 0.65 17.62
N ASP A 220 -4.19 0.28 16.63
CA ASP A 220 -3.29 1.21 15.93
C ASP A 220 -3.81 1.70 14.59
N ALA A 221 -4.60 0.87 13.91
CA ALA A 221 -5.03 1.10 12.54
C ALA A 221 -6.43 0.55 12.28
N TRP A 222 -7.12 1.18 11.33
CA TRP A 222 -8.47 0.83 10.93
C TRP A 222 -8.49 0.28 9.52
N TRP A 223 -8.86 -0.99 9.38
CA TRP A 223 -9.16 -1.56 8.08
C TRP A 223 -10.66 -1.34 7.79
N LEU A 224 -10.95 -0.25 7.08
CA LEU A 224 -12.30 0.17 6.68
C LEU A 224 -12.71 -0.55 5.40
N ASP A 225 -13.22 -1.77 5.56
CA ASP A 225 -13.57 -2.65 4.46
C ASP A 225 -15.00 -2.43 3.93
N ALA A 226 -15.25 -2.88 2.70
CA ALA A 226 -16.51 -2.75 1.96
C ALA A 226 -17.04 -1.31 1.83
N THR A 227 -16.15 -0.36 1.55
CA THR A 227 -16.45 1.08 1.46
C THR A 227 -16.80 1.57 0.06
N GLU A 228 -17.18 0.69 -0.86
CA GLU A 228 -17.75 1.06 -2.14
C GLU A 228 -19.06 1.86 -2.03
N PRO A 229 -20.10 1.48 -1.24
CA PRO A 229 -20.24 0.32 -0.33
C PRO A 229 -20.87 -0.94 -0.95
N ASP A 230 -20.31 -2.11 -0.65
CA ASP A 230 -20.87 -3.41 -1.07
C ASP A 230 -21.91 -3.95 -0.06
N MET A 231 -23.08 -3.30 0.01
CA MET A 231 -24.16 -3.68 0.94
C MET A 231 -24.68 -5.10 0.72
N HIS A 232 -24.68 -5.55 -0.53
CA HIS A 232 -25.04 -6.90 -0.93
C HIS A 232 -24.42 -7.16 -2.30
N SER A 233 -23.49 -8.11 -2.36
CA SER A 233 -22.70 -8.38 -3.54
C SER A 233 -23.55 -8.86 -4.72
N ASN A 234 -23.04 -8.64 -5.93
CA ASN A 234 -23.64 -9.09 -7.20
C ASN A 234 -25.00 -8.47 -7.57
N LEU A 235 -25.48 -7.46 -6.85
CA LEU A 235 -26.59 -6.63 -7.33
C LEU A 235 -26.15 -5.75 -8.51
N SER A 236 -27.12 -5.37 -9.36
CA SER A 236 -26.88 -4.42 -10.45
C SER A 236 -26.44 -3.06 -9.91
N ILE A 237 -25.72 -2.27 -10.71
CA ILE A 237 -25.26 -0.95 -10.31
C ILE A 237 -26.44 -0.02 -9.99
N GLU A 238 -27.53 -0.13 -10.73
CA GLU A 238 -28.77 0.62 -10.51
C GLU A 238 -29.36 0.29 -9.13
N GLU A 239 -29.43 -1.00 -8.78
CA GLU A 239 -29.92 -1.44 -7.48
C GLU A 239 -29.00 -1.00 -6.32
N ARG A 240 -27.68 -0.96 -6.53
CA ARG A 240 -26.73 -0.41 -5.54
C ARG A 240 -26.96 1.08 -5.29
N LYS A 241 -27.13 1.88 -6.35
CA LYS A 241 -27.49 3.31 -6.26
C LYS A 241 -28.82 3.51 -5.52
N VAL A 242 -29.79 2.64 -5.80
CA VAL A 242 -31.08 2.60 -5.09
C VAL A 242 -30.86 2.27 -3.61
N ASN A 243 -30.06 1.27 -3.25
CA ASN A 243 -29.83 0.92 -1.84
C ASN A 243 -29.25 2.08 -1.01
N MET A 244 -28.37 2.90 -1.61
CA MET A 244 -27.79 4.10 -0.98
C MET A 244 -28.73 5.32 -0.98
N SER A 245 -29.96 5.21 -1.49
CA SER A 245 -30.84 6.37 -1.67
C SER A 245 -31.98 6.43 -0.64
N PRO A 246 -32.23 7.59 -0.02
CA PRO A 246 -31.42 8.81 -0.07
C PRO A 246 -30.14 8.70 0.79
N THR A 247 -29.10 9.43 0.41
CA THR A 247 -28.05 9.88 1.33
C THR A 247 -28.47 11.22 1.94
N ALA A 248 -27.82 11.65 3.01
CA ALA A 248 -28.05 12.97 3.60
C ALA A 248 -27.74 14.15 2.66
N LEU A 249 -27.01 13.93 1.58
CA LEU A 249 -26.71 14.95 0.56
C LEU A 249 -27.60 14.84 -0.69
N GLY A 250 -28.30 13.73 -0.90
CA GLY A 250 -29.20 13.56 -2.04
C GLY A 250 -29.31 12.12 -2.56
N PRO A 251 -29.69 11.92 -3.82
CA PRO A 251 -29.80 10.59 -4.41
C PRO A 251 -28.46 9.84 -4.43
N GLY A 252 -28.46 8.54 -4.14
CA GLY A 252 -27.26 7.71 -4.14
C GLY A 252 -26.51 7.71 -5.48
N ALA A 253 -27.22 7.84 -6.61
CA ALA A 253 -26.61 7.98 -7.93
C ALA A 253 -25.69 9.22 -8.06
N LYS A 254 -26.00 10.32 -7.36
CA LYS A 254 -25.22 11.57 -7.39
C LYS A 254 -23.94 11.48 -6.55
N TYR A 255 -23.92 10.62 -5.54
CA TYR A 255 -22.82 10.49 -4.57
C TYR A 255 -22.16 9.10 -4.59
N PHE A 256 -22.39 8.31 -5.64
CA PHE A 256 -22.08 6.88 -5.69
C PHE A 256 -20.60 6.56 -5.43
N ASN A 257 -19.68 7.39 -5.93
CA ASN A 257 -18.24 7.15 -5.83
C ASN A 257 -17.59 7.74 -4.55
N ALA A 258 -18.30 8.54 -3.75
CA ALA A 258 -17.70 9.33 -2.68
C ALA A 258 -17.82 8.69 -1.28
N TYR A 259 -18.33 7.47 -1.18
CA TYR A 259 -18.63 6.82 0.10
C TYR A 259 -17.37 6.65 0.98
N SER A 260 -16.31 6.05 0.44
CA SER A 260 -15.06 5.80 1.18
C SER A 260 -14.40 7.07 1.69
N LEU A 261 -14.46 8.16 0.91
CA LEU A 261 -13.94 9.47 1.31
C LEU A 261 -14.64 9.96 2.58
N MET A 262 -15.97 9.85 2.61
CA MET A 262 -16.78 10.33 3.74
C MET A 262 -16.66 9.41 4.96
N ASN A 263 -16.54 8.10 4.75
CA ASN A 263 -16.28 7.15 5.83
C ASN A 263 -14.89 7.37 6.46
N ALA A 264 -13.83 7.49 5.64
CA ALA A 264 -12.47 7.78 6.11
C ALA A 264 -12.39 9.14 6.84
N LYS A 265 -13.13 10.15 6.36
CA LYS A 265 -13.24 11.46 7.04
C LYS A 265 -13.69 11.30 8.49
N GLY A 266 -14.80 10.59 8.73
CA GLY A 266 -15.37 10.42 10.06
C GLY A 266 -14.40 9.76 11.05
N VAL A 267 -13.69 8.73 10.59
CA VAL A 267 -12.69 8.01 11.39
C VAL A 267 -11.44 8.86 11.64
N TYR A 268 -10.90 9.50 10.62
CA TYR A 268 -9.70 10.34 10.75
C TYR A 268 -9.92 11.54 11.67
N GLU A 269 -10.98 12.31 11.44
CA GLU A 269 -11.30 13.48 12.27
C GLU A 269 -11.67 13.07 13.70
N GLY A 270 -12.33 11.91 13.85
CA GLY A 270 -12.63 11.31 15.14
C GLY A 270 -11.38 10.96 15.94
N GLN A 271 -10.47 10.18 15.36
CA GLN A 271 -9.23 9.76 16.04
C GLN A 271 -8.31 10.95 16.31
N ARG A 272 -8.18 11.91 15.38
CA ARG A 272 -7.41 13.15 15.63
C ARG A 272 -7.92 13.92 16.85
N LYS A 273 -9.20 13.78 17.20
CA LYS A 273 -9.79 14.40 18.38
C LYS A 273 -9.58 13.56 19.66
N SER A 274 -9.76 12.24 19.62
CA SER A 274 -9.63 11.40 20.83
C SER A 274 -8.19 10.95 21.13
N SER A 275 -7.29 11.01 20.14
CA SER A 275 -5.88 10.61 20.25
C SER A 275 -4.99 11.55 19.41
N PRO A 276 -4.91 12.85 19.74
CA PRO A 276 -4.23 13.86 18.92
C PRO A 276 -2.74 13.58 18.71
N ASP A 277 -2.10 12.90 19.66
CA ASP A 277 -0.66 12.58 19.62
C ASP A 277 -0.34 11.30 18.82
N LYS A 278 -1.35 10.58 18.31
CA LYS A 278 -1.18 9.34 17.54
C LYS A 278 -1.53 9.57 16.08
N ARG A 279 -0.61 9.21 15.17
CA ARG A 279 -0.91 9.20 13.73
C ARG A 279 -2.06 8.25 13.41
N VAL A 280 -3.01 8.75 12.63
CA VAL A 280 -4.08 7.91 12.06
C VAL A 280 -3.51 7.10 10.90
N PHE A 281 -3.87 5.82 10.85
CA PHE A 281 -3.70 5.00 9.66
C PHE A 281 -4.99 4.27 9.34
N ILE A 282 -5.46 4.45 8.12
CA ILE A 282 -6.64 3.79 7.57
C ILE A 282 -6.21 3.00 6.34
N LEU A 283 -6.66 1.75 6.24
CA LEU A 283 -6.66 0.98 5.00
C LEU A 283 -8.11 0.84 4.54
N THR A 284 -8.48 1.32 3.35
CA THR A 284 -9.88 1.26 2.86
C THR A 284 -10.01 0.77 1.41
N ARG A 285 -11.08 0.04 1.07
CA ARG A 285 -11.16 -0.76 -0.18
C ARG A 285 -11.49 0.06 -1.42
N SER A 286 -12.14 1.20 -1.24
CA SER A 286 -12.49 2.13 -2.31
C SER A 286 -11.71 3.44 -2.18
N ALA A 287 -11.76 4.28 -3.20
CA ALA A 287 -11.07 5.56 -3.23
C ALA A 287 -11.84 6.63 -3.98
N PHE A 288 -11.63 7.88 -3.55
CA PHE A 288 -12.09 9.06 -4.28
C PHE A 288 -11.08 10.20 -4.15
N ALA A 289 -11.24 11.23 -4.98
CA ALA A 289 -10.37 12.40 -4.97
C ALA A 289 -10.31 13.05 -3.58
N GLY A 290 -9.11 13.28 -3.09
CA GLY A 290 -8.81 13.87 -1.80
C GLY A 290 -8.77 12.91 -0.61
N GLN A 291 -8.99 11.61 -0.80
CA GLN A 291 -8.98 10.63 0.29
C GLN A 291 -7.65 10.58 1.05
N GLN A 292 -6.54 10.90 0.40
CA GLN A 292 -5.22 10.93 1.02
C GLN A 292 -5.15 11.87 2.23
N ARG A 293 -5.98 12.93 2.30
CA ARG A 293 -5.96 13.89 3.41
C ARG A 293 -6.40 13.30 4.75
N TYR A 294 -7.02 12.13 4.72
CA TYR A 294 -7.53 11.42 5.89
C TYR A 294 -6.63 10.26 6.32
N GLY A 295 -5.32 10.30 6.00
CA GLY A 295 -4.38 9.25 6.41
C GLY A 295 -4.77 7.86 5.89
N ALA A 296 -5.49 7.82 4.77
CA ALA A 296 -6.05 6.61 4.20
C ALA A 296 -5.21 6.11 3.02
N ALA A 297 -4.78 4.86 3.13
CA ALA A 297 -4.27 4.06 2.03
C ALA A 297 -5.39 3.20 1.44
N THR A 298 -5.22 2.79 0.18
CA THR A 298 -6.18 1.92 -0.51
C THR A 298 -5.50 0.64 -0.98
N TRP A 299 -6.23 -0.48 -0.94
CA TRP A 299 -5.83 -1.69 -1.65
C TRP A 299 -6.81 -2.02 -2.77
N SER A 300 -6.35 -2.82 -3.73
CA SER A 300 -7.09 -3.20 -4.94
C SER A 300 -8.31 -4.12 -4.71
N GLY A 301 -8.60 -4.51 -3.47
CA GLY A 301 -9.70 -5.41 -3.15
C GLY A 301 -9.41 -6.87 -3.46
N ASP A 302 -10.50 -7.62 -3.65
CA ASP A 302 -10.55 -9.09 -3.65
C ASP A 302 -10.09 -9.68 -5.00
N ILE A 303 -8.85 -9.39 -5.40
CA ILE A 303 -8.21 -9.93 -6.62
C ILE A 303 -7.92 -11.44 -6.47
N VAL A 304 -7.68 -12.15 -7.56
CA VAL A 304 -7.48 -13.61 -7.51
C VAL A 304 -6.01 -14.01 -7.57
N SER A 305 -5.66 -15.18 -7.02
CA SER A 305 -4.32 -15.80 -7.12
C SER A 305 -4.00 -16.25 -8.56
N ARG A 306 -3.81 -15.30 -9.47
CA ARG A 306 -3.52 -15.51 -10.89
C ARG A 306 -2.37 -14.62 -11.35
N TRP A 307 -1.60 -15.12 -12.31
CA TRP A 307 -0.53 -14.36 -12.98
C TRP A 307 -1.07 -13.14 -13.75
N SER A 308 -2.28 -13.21 -14.31
CA SER A 308 -2.93 -12.07 -14.97
C SER A 308 -3.23 -10.95 -13.98
N ASP A 309 -3.88 -11.26 -12.85
CA ASP A 309 -4.20 -10.28 -11.82
C ASP A 309 -2.94 -9.63 -11.25
N PHE A 310 -1.88 -10.42 -11.04
CA PHE A 310 -0.56 -9.90 -10.66
C PHE A 310 -0.04 -8.91 -11.72
N ALA A 311 -0.02 -9.28 -13.01
CA ALA A 311 0.41 -8.35 -14.07
C ALA A 311 -0.41 -7.04 -14.05
N ASP A 312 -1.72 -7.14 -13.89
CA ASP A 312 -2.64 -5.99 -13.86
C ASP A 312 -2.42 -5.08 -12.64
N GLN A 313 -1.98 -5.65 -11.50
CA GLN A 313 -1.71 -4.85 -10.30
C GLN A 313 -0.58 -3.84 -10.51
N ILE A 314 0.36 -4.08 -11.42
CA ILE A 314 1.44 -3.16 -11.72
C ILE A 314 0.86 -1.86 -12.31
N ALA A 315 0.00 -2.01 -13.32
CA ALA A 315 -0.69 -0.88 -13.94
C ALA A 315 -1.70 -0.24 -12.97
N ALA A 316 -2.39 -1.03 -12.13
CA ALA A 316 -3.30 -0.49 -11.12
C ALA A 316 -2.59 0.45 -10.14
N GLY A 317 -1.46 0.02 -9.58
CA GLY A 317 -0.66 0.84 -8.67
C GLY A 317 -0.08 2.10 -9.33
N ILE A 318 0.40 1.99 -10.57
CA ILE A 318 0.88 3.15 -11.36
C ILE A 318 -0.24 4.18 -11.54
N ASN A 319 -1.42 3.75 -11.99
CA ASN A 319 -2.55 4.64 -12.23
C ASN A 319 -3.08 5.26 -10.93
N PHE A 320 -3.08 4.50 -9.83
CA PHE A 320 -3.47 5.02 -8.52
C PHE A 320 -2.52 6.12 -8.03
N GLY A 321 -1.20 5.92 -8.18
CA GLY A 321 -0.19 6.93 -7.89
C GLY A 321 -0.33 8.20 -8.75
N LEU A 322 -0.55 8.01 -10.06
CA LEU A 322 -0.83 9.09 -11.02
C LEU A 322 -2.16 9.81 -10.76
N SER A 323 -3.10 9.17 -10.06
CA SER A 323 -4.36 9.79 -9.64
C SER A 323 -4.19 10.67 -8.39
N GLY A 324 -2.95 10.84 -7.90
CA GLY A 324 -2.63 11.77 -6.83
C GLY A 324 -2.66 11.18 -5.43
N LEU A 325 -2.81 9.87 -5.26
CA LEU A 325 -2.80 9.23 -3.93
C LEU A 325 -1.48 8.46 -3.73
N PRO A 326 -0.69 8.74 -2.67
CA PRO A 326 0.67 8.20 -2.58
C PRO A 326 0.75 6.84 -1.86
N TYR A 327 -0.30 6.44 -1.13
CA TYR A 327 -0.33 5.21 -0.33
C TYR A 327 -1.29 4.19 -0.93
N TRP A 328 -0.73 3.13 -1.51
CA TRP A 328 -1.45 2.05 -2.16
C TRP A 328 -0.81 0.70 -1.84
N THR A 329 -1.61 -0.36 -1.89
CA THR A 329 -1.16 -1.75 -1.75
C THR A 329 -2.10 -2.71 -2.47
N MET A 330 -1.82 -3.99 -2.35
CA MET A 330 -2.62 -5.11 -2.84
C MET A 330 -2.49 -6.28 -1.86
N ASP A 331 -3.14 -7.38 -2.16
CA ASP A 331 -2.95 -8.66 -1.48
C ASP A 331 -1.82 -9.43 -2.17
N ILE A 332 -0.65 -9.53 -1.52
CA ILE A 332 0.43 -10.37 -2.04
C ILE A 332 -0.05 -11.83 -2.09
N GLY A 333 -0.02 -12.41 -3.30
CA GLY A 333 -0.54 -13.75 -3.59
C GLY A 333 -2.00 -13.77 -4.06
N GLY A 334 -2.72 -12.65 -4.02
CA GLY A 334 -4.14 -12.52 -4.37
C GLY A 334 -5.10 -12.91 -3.23
N PHE A 335 -6.27 -12.30 -3.15
CA PHE A 335 -7.27 -12.58 -2.12
C PHE A 335 -7.88 -13.97 -2.28
N SER A 336 -8.65 -14.18 -3.35
CA SER A 336 -9.38 -15.41 -3.63
C SER A 336 -8.53 -16.40 -4.39
N VAL A 337 -8.64 -17.67 -3.98
CA VAL A 337 -7.72 -18.72 -4.39
C VAL A 337 -8.45 -19.74 -5.25
N GLU A 338 -7.83 -20.19 -6.35
CA GLU A 338 -8.36 -21.35 -7.08
C GLU A 338 -8.32 -22.61 -6.18
N LYS A 339 -9.38 -23.43 -6.19
CA LYS A 339 -9.46 -24.66 -5.37
C LYS A 339 -8.24 -25.58 -5.45
N ARG A 340 -7.57 -25.63 -6.61
CA ARG A 340 -6.35 -26.44 -6.79
C ARG A 340 -5.21 -26.04 -5.85
N TYR A 341 -5.15 -24.79 -5.40
CA TYR A 341 -4.13 -24.31 -4.49
C TYR A 341 -4.44 -24.61 -3.01
N GLU A 342 -5.71 -24.80 -2.64
CA GLU A 342 -6.10 -25.13 -1.24
C GLU A 342 -5.44 -26.44 -0.76
N HIS A 343 -5.27 -27.40 -1.67
CA HIS A 343 -4.60 -28.67 -1.40
C HIS A 343 -3.47 -28.92 -2.42
N ALA A 344 -2.66 -27.89 -2.66
CA ALA A 344 -1.60 -27.91 -3.66
C ALA A 344 -0.57 -29.04 -3.41
N THR A 345 -0.34 -29.85 -4.43
CA THR A 345 0.75 -30.84 -4.48
C THR A 345 1.43 -30.81 -5.85
N GLY A 346 2.63 -31.39 -5.96
CA GLY A 346 3.35 -31.48 -7.22
C GLY A 346 3.51 -30.12 -7.91
N GLU A 347 3.15 -30.07 -9.20
CA GLU A 347 3.28 -28.85 -10.01
C GLU A 347 2.43 -27.68 -9.51
N THR A 348 1.25 -27.94 -8.95
CA THR A 348 0.40 -26.89 -8.39
C THR A 348 1.03 -26.24 -7.17
N LEU A 349 1.76 -27.01 -6.36
CA LEU A 349 2.52 -26.48 -5.22
C LEU A 349 3.72 -25.64 -5.68
N ASN A 350 4.41 -26.07 -6.74
CA ASN A 350 5.49 -25.29 -7.35
C ASN A 350 4.97 -23.94 -7.87
N GLU A 351 3.83 -23.94 -8.55
CA GLU A 351 3.20 -22.72 -9.04
C GLU A 351 2.74 -21.81 -7.91
N TRP A 352 2.11 -22.36 -6.87
CA TRP A 352 1.70 -21.58 -5.69
C TRP A 352 2.90 -20.86 -5.06
N ARG A 353 4.00 -21.57 -4.87
CA ARG A 353 5.23 -21.03 -4.27
C ARG A 353 5.89 -19.99 -5.17
N GLU A 354 5.97 -20.25 -6.48
CA GLU A 354 6.55 -19.31 -7.42
C GLU A 354 5.69 -18.04 -7.57
N LEU A 355 4.37 -18.18 -7.66
CA LEU A 355 3.43 -17.05 -7.69
C LEU A 355 3.62 -16.17 -6.45
N ASN A 356 3.57 -16.75 -5.25
CA ASN A 356 3.77 -15.99 -4.01
C ASN A 356 5.17 -15.37 -3.94
N THR A 357 6.22 -16.09 -4.35
CA THR A 357 7.60 -15.56 -4.38
C THR A 357 7.69 -14.32 -5.25
N ARG A 358 7.18 -14.37 -6.48
CA ARG A 358 7.21 -13.23 -7.41
C ARG A 358 6.32 -12.08 -6.95
N TRP A 359 5.17 -12.37 -6.36
CA TRP A 359 4.28 -11.34 -5.84
C TRP A 359 4.86 -10.66 -4.59
N PHE A 360 5.59 -11.40 -3.74
CA PHE A 360 6.29 -10.85 -2.59
C PHE A 360 7.45 -9.94 -3.01
N GLN A 361 8.18 -10.32 -4.06
CA GLN A 361 9.20 -9.47 -4.71
C GLN A 361 8.60 -8.13 -5.16
N PHE A 362 7.45 -8.16 -5.84
CA PHE A 362 6.75 -6.95 -6.26
C PHE A 362 6.24 -6.13 -5.06
N GLY A 363 5.60 -6.78 -4.09
CA GLY A 363 5.03 -6.13 -2.93
C GLY A 363 6.04 -5.33 -2.10
N ALA A 364 7.30 -5.79 -2.03
CA ALA A 364 8.36 -5.09 -1.30
C ALA A 364 8.66 -3.69 -1.86
N PHE A 365 8.27 -3.42 -3.12
CA PHE A 365 8.43 -2.12 -3.80
C PHE A 365 7.09 -1.44 -4.12
N CYS A 366 6.01 -1.85 -3.46
CA CYS A 366 4.78 -1.05 -3.39
C CYS A 366 4.88 0.00 -2.26
N PRO A 367 4.05 1.06 -2.25
CA PRO A 367 4.06 2.03 -1.16
C PRO A 367 3.87 1.40 0.21
N LEU A 368 2.95 0.44 0.35
CA LEU A 368 2.85 -0.44 1.53
C LEU A 368 3.15 -1.90 1.15
N PHE A 369 3.67 -2.67 2.10
CA PHE A 369 4.12 -4.03 1.88
C PHE A 369 3.30 -5.03 2.71
N ARG A 370 2.29 -5.65 2.08
CA ARG A 370 1.24 -6.42 2.80
C ARG A 370 0.90 -7.77 2.18
N SER A 371 0.98 -8.82 3.00
CA SER A 371 0.53 -10.18 2.69
C SER A 371 -0.87 -10.44 3.28
N HIS A 372 -1.83 -10.83 2.45
CA HIS A 372 -3.22 -11.11 2.85
C HIS A 372 -3.90 -12.07 1.86
N GLY A 373 -4.97 -12.70 2.31
CA GLY A 373 -5.93 -13.43 1.47
C GLY A 373 -6.53 -14.63 2.19
N GLN A 374 -7.40 -15.35 1.46
CA GLN A 374 -8.04 -16.58 1.92
C GLN A 374 -7.04 -17.72 2.02
N PHE A 375 -7.44 -18.83 2.64
CA PHE A 375 -6.63 -20.05 2.69
C PHE A 375 -6.15 -20.47 1.28
N PRO A 376 -4.88 -20.90 1.06
CA PRO A 376 -3.84 -21.24 2.05
C PRO A 376 -3.32 -20.09 2.92
N PHE A 377 -2.70 -20.42 4.05
CA PHE A 377 -2.07 -19.43 4.93
C PHE A 377 -0.90 -18.71 4.24
N ARG A 378 -0.75 -17.40 4.51
CA ARG A 378 0.09 -16.47 3.73
C ARG A 378 1.38 -16.04 4.40
N GLU A 379 1.67 -16.57 5.59
CA GLU A 379 2.96 -16.35 6.23
C GLU A 379 4.06 -17.03 5.39
N ILE A 380 5.25 -16.42 5.32
CA ILE A 380 6.36 -16.88 4.48
C ILE A 380 6.68 -18.37 4.76
N TYR A 381 6.69 -18.74 6.03
CA TYR A 381 6.98 -20.11 6.48
C TYR A 381 5.86 -21.13 6.22
N ASN A 382 4.63 -20.66 5.92
CA ASN A 382 3.52 -21.51 5.49
C ASN A 382 3.53 -21.70 3.97
N ILE A 383 3.98 -20.69 3.21
CA ILE A 383 4.11 -20.78 1.75
C ILE A 383 5.24 -21.74 1.36
N ALA A 384 6.41 -21.58 1.97
CA ALA A 384 7.61 -22.35 1.66
C ALA A 384 8.41 -22.75 2.90
N PRO A 385 8.93 -24.00 2.98
CA PRO A 385 9.82 -24.41 4.06
C PRO A 385 11.11 -23.59 4.10
N ALA A 386 11.64 -23.37 5.30
CA ALA A 386 12.94 -22.72 5.48
C ALA A 386 14.04 -23.48 4.71
N GLY A 387 14.96 -22.74 4.08
CA GLY A 387 16.04 -23.29 3.26
C GLY A 387 15.68 -23.55 1.79
N THR A 388 14.41 -23.36 1.39
CA THR A 388 14.03 -23.37 -0.03
C THR A 388 14.35 -22.02 -0.71
N PRO A 389 14.54 -22.00 -2.05
CA PRO A 389 14.74 -20.75 -2.80
C PRO A 389 13.62 -19.72 -2.59
N GLU A 390 12.37 -20.18 -2.53
CA GLU A 390 11.18 -19.34 -2.36
C GLU A 390 11.16 -18.67 -0.98
N TYR A 391 11.42 -19.44 0.08
CA TYR A 391 11.56 -18.90 1.43
C TYR A 391 12.70 -17.89 1.50
N THR A 392 13.87 -18.25 0.95
CA THR A 392 15.07 -17.41 0.97
C THR A 392 14.83 -16.08 0.23
N SER A 393 14.14 -16.13 -0.91
CA SER A 393 13.74 -14.95 -1.66
C SER A 393 12.80 -14.05 -0.86
N MET A 394 11.71 -14.61 -0.32
CA MET A 394 10.74 -13.80 0.44
C MET A 394 11.40 -13.15 1.67
N VAL A 395 12.19 -13.89 2.44
CA VAL A 395 12.93 -13.33 3.58
C VAL A 395 13.96 -12.28 3.13
N TYR A 396 14.60 -12.45 1.99
CA TYR A 396 15.53 -11.44 1.44
C TYR A 396 14.82 -10.13 1.13
N TYR A 397 13.69 -10.16 0.41
CA TYR A 397 12.96 -8.94 0.07
C TYR A 397 12.30 -8.28 1.28
N ASP A 398 11.89 -9.08 2.26
CA ASP A 398 11.44 -8.56 3.55
C ASP A 398 12.56 -7.79 4.27
N LYS A 399 13.72 -8.41 4.49
CA LYS A 399 14.85 -7.70 5.11
C LYS A 399 15.34 -6.52 4.29
N LEU A 400 15.27 -6.60 2.95
CA LEU A 400 15.63 -5.50 2.07
C LEU A 400 14.70 -4.30 2.24
N ARG A 401 13.39 -4.53 2.44
CA ARG A 401 12.42 -3.46 2.77
C ARG A 401 12.88 -2.67 4.00
N TYR A 402 13.32 -3.36 5.05
CA TYR A 402 13.81 -2.73 6.28
C TYR A 402 15.17 -2.06 6.10
N HIS A 403 16.07 -2.66 5.33
CA HIS A 403 17.34 -2.02 4.95
C HIS A 403 17.11 -0.69 4.23
N LEU A 404 16.13 -0.64 3.31
CA LEU A 404 15.77 0.57 2.57
C LEU A 404 14.83 1.51 3.34
N LEU A 405 14.55 1.26 4.63
CA LEU A 405 13.62 2.08 5.40
C LEU A 405 14.00 3.58 5.45
N PRO A 406 15.29 3.99 5.53
CA PRO A 406 15.65 5.41 5.43
C PRO A 406 15.26 6.05 4.08
N TYR A 407 15.43 5.33 2.97
CA TYR A 407 14.97 5.77 1.65
C TYR A 407 13.44 5.85 1.61
N ILE A 408 12.75 4.75 1.97
CA ILE A 408 11.29 4.63 1.89
C ILE A 408 10.59 5.66 2.78
N TYR A 409 11.05 5.83 4.02
CA TYR A 409 10.44 6.77 4.95
C TYR A 409 10.68 8.22 4.55
N SER A 410 11.79 8.49 3.84
CA SER A 410 11.98 9.79 3.21
C SER A 410 10.99 10.07 2.10
N LEU A 411 10.57 9.05 1.33
CA LEU A 411 9.49 9.20 0.34
C LEU A 411 8.13 9.48 1.01
N ALA A 412 7.86 8.86 2.16
CA ALA A 412 6.67 9.15 2.96
C ALA A 412 6.68 10.61 3.44
N GLY A 413 7.81 11.11 3.93
CA GLY A 413 7.97 12.53 4.28
C GLY A 413 7.77 13.47 3.09
N GLN A 414 8.38 13.15 1.94
CA GLN A 414 8.20 13.92 0.70
C GLN A 414 6.76 13.92 0.19
N SER A 415 5.98 12.86 0.44
CA SER A 415 4.56 12.79 0.06
C SER A 415 3.73 13.91 0.72
N TYR A 416 4.14 14.37 1.91
CA TYR A 416 3.55 15.51 2.60
C TYR A 416 4.26 16.83 2.22
N TRP A 417 5.58 16.92 2.44
CA TRP A 417 6.32 18.17 2.32
C TRP A 417 6.50 18.65 0.88
N ASN A 418 6.53 17.73 -0.09
CA ASN A 418 6.79 17.99 -1.49
C ASN A 418 5.67 17.49 -2.42
N ASP A 419 4.53 17.09 -1.86
CA ASP A 419 3.40 16.51 -2.62
C ASP A 419 3.79 15.32 -3.50
N TYR A 420 4.81 14.57 -3.08
CA TYR A 420 5.44 13.53 -3.87
C TYR A 420 4.56 12.29 -4.09
N THR A 421 4.98 11.47 -5.06
CA THR A 421 4.38 10.18 -5.40
C THR A 421 5.43 9.07 -5.28
N ILE A 422 5.11 8.01 -4.53
CA ILE A 422 6.04 6.91 -4.20
C ILE A 422 6.18 5.91 -5.36
N MET A 423 5.06 5.36 -5.85
CA MET A 423 5.03 4.43 -7.00
C MET A 423 4.67 5.22 -8.26
N ARG A 424 5.62 5.34 -9.18
CA ARG A 424 5.60 6.36 -10.23
C ARG A 424 5.62 5.70 -11.60
N GLY A 425 4.63 5.99 -12.43
CA GLY A 425 4.69 5.61 -13.84
C GLY A 425 5.91 6.25 -14.51
N LEU A 426 6.57 5.54 -15.41
CA LEU A 426 7.80 6.02 -16.05
C LEU A 426 7.63 7.39 -16.74
N VAL A 427 6.42 7.71 -17.21
CA VAL A 427 6.09 9.02 -17.78
C VAL A 427 6.34 10.19 -16.81
N MET A 428 6.29 9.97 -15.49
CA MET A 428 6.54 11.05 -14.51
C MET A 428 7.98 11.56 -14.58
N ASP A 429 8.93 10.64 -14.69
CA ASP A 429 10.35 10.93 -14.62
C ASP A 429 10.99 11.05 -16.02
N PHE A 430 10.37 10.44 -17.04
CA PHE A 430 10.92 10.29 -18.38
C PHE A 430 9.94 10.68 -19.50
N HIS A 431 9.04 11.65 -19.28
CA HIS A 431 8.00 12.04 -20.24
C HIS A 431 8.49 12.34 -21.67
N ALA A 432 9.72 12.83 -21.82
CA ALA A 432 10.32 13.12 -23.13
C ALA A 432 10.64 11.85 -23.95
N ASP A 433 10.73 10.69 -23.31
CA ASP A 433 10.93 9.39 -23.95
C ASP A 433 9.58 8.75 -24.28
N SER A 434 9.13 8.86 -25.53
CA SER A 434 7.82 8.33 -25.93
C SER A 434 7.67 6.82 -25.78
N LYS A 435 8.77 6.06 -25.64
CA LYS A 435 8.72 4.61 -25.43
C LYS A 435 8.16 4.24 -24.07
N VAL A 436 8.23 5.13 -23.08
CA VAL A 436 7.77 4.83 -21.72
C VAL A 436 6.26 5.05 -21.52
N HIS A 437 5.60 5.76 -22.44
CA HIS A 437 4.21 6.21 -22.26
C HIS A 437 3.21 5.06 -22.03
N ASN A 438 3.46 3.90 -22.65
CA ASN A 438 2.58 2.73 -22.58
C ASN A 438 3.19 1.55 -21.80
N ILE A 439 4.25 1.79 -21.02
CA ILE A 439 4.85 0.73 -20.20
C ILE A 439 4.10 0.64 -18.87
N GLY A 440 3.18 -0.31 -18.77
CA GLY A 440 2.45 -0.64 -17.54
C GLY A 440 3.08 -1.73 -16.68
N SER A 441 4.25 -2.25 -17.09
CA SER A 441 4.94 -3.39 -16.46
C SER A 441 6.25 -3.04 -15.75
N GLN A 442 6.61 -1.76 -15.75
CA GLN A 442 7.79 -1.20 -15.09
C GLN A 442 7.41 0.15 -14.47
N TYR A 443 8.04 0.51 -13.36
CA TYR A 443 7.78 1.77 -12.68
C TYR A 443 8.98 2.22 -11.86
N MET A 444 9.02 3.51 -11.52
CA MET A 444 9.98 4.04 -10.55
C MET A 444 9.39 3.93 -9.14
N PHE A 445 10.16 3.36 -8.21
CA PHE A 445 9.88 3.39 -6.78
C PHE A 445 10.75 4.45 -6.12
N GLY A 446 10.14 5.61 -5.86
CA GLY A 446 10.86 6.85 -5.57
C GLY A 446 11.73 7.31 -6.75
N PRO A 447 12.69 8.22 -6.53
CA PRO A 447 13.49 8.79 -7.62
C PRO A 447 14.54 7.84 -8.22
N SER A 448 14.88 6.75 -7.53
CA SER A 448 16.12 6.00 -7.83
C SER A 448 15.89 4.61 -8.41
N LEU A 449 14.83 3.89 -8.04
CA LEU A 449 14.73 2.45 -8.29
C LEU A 449 13.73 2.13 -9.42
N LEU A 450 14.20 1.56 -10.52
CA LEU A 450 13.38 1.03 -11.62
C LEU A 450 13.03 -0.44 -11.34
N VAL A 451 11.74 -0.68 -11.05
CA VAL A 451 11.21 -1.97 -10.62
C VAL A 451 10.55 -2.70 -11.78
N ASN A 452 10.83 -4.01 -11.91
CA ASN A 452 10.41 -4.81 -13.06
C ASN A 452 9.86 -6.19 -12.63
N PRO A 453 8.63 -6.28 -12.09
CA PRO A 453 8.06 -7.53 -11.56
C PRO A 453 8.00 -8.66 -12.57
N VAL A 454 8.29 -9.90 -12.20
CA VAL A 454 8.12 -11.06 -13.11
C VAL A 454 6.73 -11.65 -12.90
N TYR A 455 5.86 -11.51 -13.89
CA TYR A 455 4.44 -11.88 -13.80
C TYR A 455 4.04 -13.06 -14.70
N THR A 456 5.00 -13.82 -15.21
CA THR A 456 4.74 -15.04 -15.99
C THR A 456 5.32 -16.25 -15.28
N TYR A 457 4.54 -17.32 -15.13
CA TYR A 457 5.01 -18.55 -14.50
C TYR A 457 6.20 -19.17 -15.25
N LYS A 458 7.21 -19.63 -14.51
CA LYS A 458 8.46 -20.24 -15.00
C LYS A 458 9.39 -19.31 -15.77
N GLU A 459 9.04 -18.03 -15.90
CA GLU A 459 9.93 -17.06 -16.53
C GLU A 459 11.17 -16.85 -15.65
N ARG A 460 12.34 -16.88 -16.30
CA ARG A 460 13.66 -16.71 -15.66
C ARG A 460 14.47 -15.55 -16.25
N SER A 461 13.92 -14.87 -17.24
CA SER A 461 14.41 -13.60 -17.76
C SER A 461 13.26 -12.88 -18.44
N ARG A 462 13.23 -11.55 -18.38
CA ARG A 462 12.18 -10.73 -18.98
C ARG A 462 12.77 -9.55 -19.75
N ASP A 463 11.97 -8.96 -20.61
CA ASP A 463 12.36 -7.75 -21.30
C ASP A 463 12.18 -6.56 -20.35
N VAL A 464 13.22 -5.71 -20.27
CA VAL A 464 13.29 -4.53 -19.41
C VAL A 464 13.77 -3.36 -20.27
N TYR A 465 12.91 -2.36 -20.49
CA TYR A 465 13.33 -1.12 -21.10
C TYR A 465 14.03 -0.25 -20.06
N LEU A 466 15.24 0.22 -20.38
CA LEU A 466 15.97 1.23 -19.64
C LEU A 466 15.72 2.59 -20.32
N PRO A 467 15.03 3.55 -19.67
CA PRO A 467 14.74 4.87 -20.23
C PRO A 467 15.95 5.60 -20.82
N ALA A 468 15.74 6.35 -21.91
CA ALA A 468 16.79 6.89 -22.77
C ALA A 468 17.68 8.00 -22.18
N THR A 469 17.27 8.63 -21.08
CA THR A 469 17.92 9.84 -20.57
C THR A 469 19.08 9.57 -19.61
N ASP A 470 19.21 8.35 -19.10
CA ASP A 470 20.07 8.04 -17.96
C ASP A 470 20.81 6.72 -18.12
N GLY A 471 22.00 6.61 -17.51
CA GLY A 471 22.60 5.32 -17.23
C GLY A 471 21.86 4.59 -16.10
N TRP A 472 22.08 3.29 -16.01
CA TRP A 472 21.44 2.44 -15.01
C TRP A 472 22.44 1.47 -14.43
N TYR A 473 22.32 1.18 -13.15
CA TYR A 473 23.11 0.18 -12.45
C TYR A 473 22.21 -0.97 -12.06
N ASP A 474 22.59 -2.21 -12.34
CA ASP A 474 21.93 -3.36 -11.75
C ASP A 474 22.04 -3.29 -10.23
N PHE A 475 20.91 -3.36 -9.54
CA PHE A 475 20.83 -3.15 -8.09
C PHE A 475 21.66 -4.16 -7.29
N TYR A 476 21.74 -5.41 -7.77
CA TYR A 476 22.33 -6.53 -7.02
C TYR A 476 23.83 -6.64 -7.21
N THR A 477 24.33 -6.22 -8.37
CA THR A 477 25.73 -6.38 -8.78
C THR A 477 26.48 -5.07 -8.88
N GLY A 478 25.78 -3.95 -9.07
CA GLY A 478 26.38 -2.66 -9.39
C GLY A 478 26.86 -2.55 -10.84
N THR A 479 26.49 -3.49 -11.72
CA THR A 479 26.89 -3.46 -13.14
C THR A 479 26.21 -2.32 -13.88
N TYR A 480 26.96 -1.50 -14.60
CA TYR A 480 26.42 -0.38 -15.38
C TYR A 480 25.85 -0.83 -16.74
N TYR A 481 24.75 -0.19 -17.14
CA TYR A 481 24.09 -0.29 -18.43
C TYR A 481 23.75 1.10 -18.97
N ALA A 482 23.98 1.34 -20.26
CA ALA A 482 23.49 2.54 -20.92
C ALA A 482 21.96 2.49 -21.07
N GLY A 483 21.28 3.64 -20.87
CA GLY A 483 19.86 3.79 -21.15
C GLY A 483 19.51 3.77 -22.64
N GLY A 484 18.22 3.83 -22.91
CA GLY A 484 17.65 3.93 -24.26
C GLY A 484 17.50 2.58 -24.97
N ARG A 485 17.70 1.48 -24.23
CA ARG A 485 17.72 0.12 -24.76
C ARG A 485 16.84 -0.82 -23.95
N THR A 486 16.37 -1.87 -24.60
CA THR A 486 15.74 -3.01 -23.93
C THR A 486 16.81 -4.05 -23.61
N LEU A 487 16.85 -4.50 -22.37
CA LEU A 487 17.64 -5.63 -21.92
C LEU A 487 16.78 -6.90 -21.89
N LYS A 488 17.39 -8.05 -22.19
CA LYS A 488 16.88 -9.33 -21.69
C LYS A 488 17.45 -9.52 -20.29
N ALA A 489 16.73 -9.02 -19.28
CA ALA A 489 17.21 -9.01 -17.91
C ALA A 489 17.05 -10.41 -17.28
N GLU A 490 18.13 -10.92 -16.69
CA GLU A 490 18.09 -12.15 -15.90
C GLU A 490 17.16 -11.95 -14.69
N ALA A 491 16.29 -12.92 -14.48
CA ALA A 491 15.24 -12.88 -13.48
C ALA A 491 15.11 -14.28 -12.82
N PRO A 492 16.17 -14.81 -12.17
CA PRO A 492 16.09 -16.10 -11.50
C PRO A 492 14.95 -16.09 -10.46
N LEU A 493 14.46 -17.26 -10.04
CA LEU A 493 13.32 -17.37 -9.11
C LEU A 493 13.47 -16.45 -7.89
N GLU A 494 14.70 -16.35 -7.35
CA GLU A 494 15.00 -15.63 -6.13
C GLU A 494 15.15 -14.11 -6.29
N ARG A 495 15.19 -13.59 -7.52
CA ARG A 495 15.40 -12.14 -7.77
C ARG A 495 14.52 -11.63 -8.91
N MET A 496 13.94 -10.46 -8.68
CA MET A 496 13.26 -9.63 -9.66
C MET A 496 14.26 -8.62 -10.26
N PRO A 497 14.29 -8.35 -11.58
CA PRO A 497 15.17 -7.33 -12.13
C PRO A 497 14.90 -5.96 -11.50
N LEU A 498 15.95 -5.33 -10.99
CA LEU A 498 15.89 -4.05 -10.29
C LEU A 498 17.12 -3.24 -10.69
N TYR A 499 16.89 -1.99 -11.08
CA TYR A 499 17.95 -1.10 -11.54
C TYR A 499 17.92 0.22 -10.78
N VAL A 500 19.08 0.83 -10.60
CA VAL A 500 19.24 2.14 -9.96
C VAL A 500 19.65 3.15 -11.02
N LYS A 501 18.94 4.27 -11.05
CA LYS A 501 19.24 5.38 -11.96
C LYS A 501 20.62 5.97 -11.66
N GLU A 502 21.46 6.16 -12.68
CA GLU A 502 22.73 6.88 -12.60
C GLU A 502 22.51 8.29 -12.03
N GLY A 503 23.35 8.72 -11.08
CA GLY A 503 23.13 9.93 -10.30
C GLY A 503 22.09 9.77 -9.19
N SER A 504 22.11 8.63 -8.48
CA SER A 504 21.25 8.38 -7.31
C SER A 504 22.06 8.29 -6.02
N ILE A 505 21.46 8.78 -4.93
CA ILE A 505 21.92 8.51 -3.57
C ILE A 505 20.82 7.71 -2.87
N VAL A 506 21.11 6.47 -2.49
CA VAL A 506 20.16 5.58 -1.82
C VAL A 506 20.61 5.36 -0.37
N PRO A 507 19.96 6.01 0.62
CA PRO A 507 20.24 5.76 2.03
C PRO A 507 19.59 4.47 2.51
N ALA A 508 20.37 3.67 3.25
CA ALA A 508 19.96 2.41 3.84
C ALA A 508 20.41 2.32 5.31
N GLY A 509 19.65 1.59 6.12
CA GLY A 509 19.89 1.42 7.55
C GLY A 509 20.44 0.04 7.89
N PRO A 510 20.72 -0.24 9.17
CA PRO A 510 21.11 -1.57 9.61
C PRO A 510 19.94 -2.57 9.45
N ALA A 511 20.23 -3.86 9.66
CA ALA A 511 19.15 -4.85 9.77
C ALA A 511 18.24 -4.52 10.96
N LEU A 512 16.92 -4.56 10.72
CA LEU A 512 15.87 -4.30 11.71
C LEU A 512 14.86 -5.45 11.70
N GLN A 513 14.22 -5.72 12.84
CA GLN A 513 13.08 -6.64 13.00
C GLN A 513 11.73 -5.90 12.96
N TYR A 514 11.72 -4.62 13.29
CA TYR A 514 10.58 -3.70 13.21
C TYR A 514 11.11 -2.26 13.12
N THR A 515 10.30 -1.32 12.64
CA THR A 515 10.78 0.03 12.27
C THR A 515 11.33 0.89 13.41
N GLY A 516 10.95 0.57 14.65
CA GLY A 516 11.38 1.24 15.87
C GLY A 516 12.50 0.56 16.66
N GLU A 517 13.08 -0.55 16.17
CA GLU A 517 14.03 -1.35 16.95
C GLU A 517 15.33 -0.59 17.27
N LYS A 518 15.89 0.07 16.26
CA LYS A 518 17.15 0.80 16.34
C LYS A 518 17.08 2.04 15.45
N VAL A 519 17.80 3.07 15.87
CA VAL A 519 18.10 4.21 14.99
C VAL A 519 18.96 3.72 13.83
N ALA A 520 18.85 4.37 12.66
CA ALA A 520 19.68 4.06 11.50
C ALA A 520 21.14 4.52 11.71
N ASP A 521 21.87 3.79 12.56
CA ASP A 521 23.28 3.97 12.85
C ASP A 521 23.96 2.58 12.91
N PRO A 522 24.85 2.25 11.95
CA PRO A 522 25.29 3.10 10.85
C PRO A 522 24.20 3.35 9.79
N LEU A 523 24.26 4.52 9.14
CA LEU A 523 23.53 4.81 7.91
C LEU A 523 24.46 4.59 6.72
N THR A 524 24.07 3.73 5.78
CA THR A 524 24.82 3.48 4.54
C THR A 524 24.27 4.37 3.42
N LEU A 525 25.14 5.12 2.75
CA LEU A 525 24.83 5.90 1.56
C LEU A 525 25.45 5.21 0.34
N TYR A 526 24.60 4.60 -0.49
CA TYR A 526 25.02 4.12 -1.80
C TYR A 526 24.95 5.28 -2.79
N VAL A 527 26.11 5.67 -3.34
CA VAL A 527 26.23 6.76 -4.30
C VAL A 527 26.53 6.19 -5.68
N PHE A 528 25.53 6.20 -6.55
CA PHE A 528 25.62 5.74 -7.94
C PHE A 528 26.12 6.90 -8.80
N THR A 529 27.42 6.89 -9.09
CA THR A 529 28.13 7.99 -9.78
C THR A 529 27.76 8.05 -11.27
N GLY A 530 28.44 8.90 -12.03
CA GLY A 530 28.24 9.13 -13.47
C GLY A 530 27.42 10.39 -13.78
N LYS A 531 26.68 10.90 -12.80
CA LYS A 531 25.94 12.17 -12.83
C LYS A 531 25.85 12.78 -11.43
N ASP A 532 25.59 14.09 -11.39
CA ASP A 532 25.22 14.76 -10.15
C ASP A 532 23.97 14.12 -9.56
N ALA A 533 23.95 14.01 -8.23
CA ALA A 533 22.87 13.35 -7.52
C ALA A 533 22.44 14.18 -6.31
N THR A 534 21.14 14.17 -6.00
CA THR A 534 20.63 14.78 -4.77
C THR A 534 19.59 13.90 -4.12
N PHE A 535 19.62 13.84 -2.80
CA PHE A 535 18.58 13.20 -2.00
C PHE A 535 18.42 13.94 -0.68
N THR A 536 17.22 14.02 -0.13
CA THR A 536 17.03 14.56 1.22
C THR A 536 16.55 13.45 2.13
N LEU A 537 17.39 13.07 3.09
CA LEU A 537 16.99 12.16 4.15
C LEU A 537 16.02 12.89 5.08
N TYR A 538 14.87 12.29 5.36
CA TYR A 538 13.87 12.80 6.29
C TYR A 538 13.72 11.85 7.48
N GLU A 539 13.69 12.42 8.68
CA GLU A 539 13.48 11.68 9.93
C GLU A 539 12.60 12.48 10.89
N ASP A 540 11.74 11.81 11.63
CA ASP A 540 10.94 12.35 12.71
C ASP A 540 10.69 11.27 13.77
N GLU A 541 9.79 11.53 14.73
CA GLU A 541 9.42 10.58 15.79
C GLU A 541 8.63 9.35 15.28
N GLY A 542 8.17 9.35 14.03
CA GLY A 542 7.56 8.21 13.36
C GLY A 542 6.09 7.92 13.69
N ILE A 543 5.63 8.32 14.88
CA ILE A 543 4.36 7.83 15.45
C ILE A 543 3.32 8.92 15.76
N ASN A 544 3.74 10.19 15.79
CA ASN A 544 2.93 11.32 16.23
C ASN A 544 2.84 12.43 15.18
N TYR A 545 2.00 13.44 15.39
CA TYR A 545 1.83 14.57 14.48
C TYR A 545 2.76 15.76 14.75
N ASN A 546 3.77 15.63 15.62
CA ASN A 546 4.64 16.76 15.98
C ASN A 546 5.43 17.31 14.78
N TYR A 547 5.58 16.55 13.70
CA TYR A 547 6.15 17.04 12.43
C TYR A 547 5.35 18.21 11.85
N GLU A 548 4.04 18.30 12.10
CA GLU A 548 3.19 19.44 11.70
C GLU A 548 3.62 20.73 12.42
N GLU A 549 4.25 20.61 13.59
CA GLU A 549 4.79 21.70 14.40
C GLU A 549 6.30 21.90 14.23
N GLY A 550 6.91 21.20 13.27
CA GLY A 550 8.34 21.31 12.96
C GLY A 550 9.26 20.32 13.67
N ALA A 551 8.72 19.34 14.41
CA ALA A 551 9.51 18.29 15.06
C ALA A 551 9.91 17.18 14.07
N TYR A 552 10.81 17.54 13.16
CA TYR A 552 11.44 16.62 12.21
C TYR A 552 12.84 17.15 11.86
N ALA A 553 13.65 16.31 11.23
CA ALA A 553 14.95 16.70 10.71
C ALA A 553 15.11 16.28 9.25
N THR A 554 15.88 17.07 8.51
CA THR A 554 16.33 16.74 7.16
C THR A 554 17.83 16.83 7.03
N ILE A 555 18.42 15.93 6.26
CA ILE A 555 19.85 15.96 5.90
C ILE A 555 19.91 15.98 4.37
N PRO A 556 20.25 17.12 3.74
CA PRO A 556 20.43 17.19 2.30
C PRO A 556 21.74 16.50 1.91
N LEU A 557 21.66 15.58 0.97
CA LEU A 557 22.77 14.84 0.40
C LEU A 557 22.93 15.29 -1.05
N ALA A 558 24.13 15.67 -1.45
CA ALA A 558 24.42 16.10 -2.81
C ALA A 558 25.76 15.52 -3.28
N TYR A 559 25.78 14.91 -4.45
CA TYR A 559 26.99 14.43 -5.09
C TYR A 559 27.23 15.25 -6.37
N SER A 560 28.47 15.72 -6.53
CA SER A 560 28.97 16.37 -7.73
C SER A 560 29.88 15.40 -8.48
N GLU A 561 29.49 15.01 -9.69
CA GLU A 561 30.28 14.11 -10.54
C GLU A 561 31.58 14.80 -10.96
N SER A 562 31.49 16.09 -11.31
CA SER A 562 32.64 16.86 -11.82
C SER A 562 33.81 16.94 -10.83
N THR A 563 33.52 16.87 -9.53
CA THR A 563 34.53 16.93 -8.45
C THR A 563 34.68 15.62 -7.71
N GLY A 564 33.86 14.60 -8.02
CA GLY A 564 33.79 13.34 -7.28
C GLY A 564 33.50 13.52 -5.79
N THR A 565 32.70 14.52 -5.42
CA THR A 565 32.51 14.91 -4.01
C THR A 565 31.07 14.69 -3.55
N LEU A 566 30.88 13.91 -2.49
CA LEU A 566 29.62 13.82 -1.75
C LEU A 566 29.62 14.85 -0.62
N THR A 567 28.67 15.77 -0.67
CA THR A 567 28.34 16.68 0.42
C THR A 567 27.21 16.09 1.25
N ILE A 568 27.50 15.81 2.52
CA ILE A 568 26.50 15.52 3.54
C ILE A 568 26.23 16.86 4.23
N GLY A 569 25.14 17.53 3.85
CA GLY A 569 24.87 18.88 4.27
C GLY A 569 24.52 19.02 5.75
N ALA A 570 24.45 20.27 6.22
CA ALA A 570 24.07 20.56 7.59
C ALA A 570 22.62 20.11 7.86
N ARG A 571 22.42 19.43 8.99
CA ARG A 571 21.10 18.97 9.44
C ARG A 571 20.20 20.16 9.70
N LYS A 572 18.97 20.11 9.21
CA LYS A 572 17.95 21.14 9.45
C LYS A 572 16.81 20.54 10.27
N GLY A 573 16.44 21.22 11.35
CA GLY A 573 15.40 20.75 12.27
C GLY A 573 15.92 19.79 13.34
N THR A 574 15.02 19.42 14.25
CA THR A 574 15.29 18.52 15.37
C THR A 574 13.99 17.86 15.79
N TYR A 575 14.09 16.69 16.44
CA TYR A 575 12.96 16.01 17.04
C TYR A 575 13.42 15.22 18.26
N LYS A 576 12.48 14.85 19.13
CA LYS A 576 12.78 14.11 20.35
C LYS A 576 13.33 12.71 20.01
N GLY A 577 14.46 12.35 20.60
CA GLY A 577 15.11 11.06 20.34
C GLY A 577 15.97 11.02 19.06
N MET A 578 16.15 12.15 18.39
CA MET A 578 17.09 12.27 17.27
C MET A 578 18.53 12.02 17.75
N PRO A 579 19.33 11.20 17.05
CA PRO A 579 20.74 11.01 17.40
C PRO A 579 21.54 12.30 17.15
N GLU A 580 22.34 12.72 18.13
CA GLU A 580 23.23 13.88 17.98
C GLU A 580 24.31 13.62 16.94
N LYS A 581 24.89 12.41 16.99
CA LYS A 581 25.93 11.89 16.12
C LYS A 581 25.47 10.63 15.40
N ARG A 582 26.03 10.36 14.23
CA ARG A 582 25.73 9.16 13.43
C ARG A 582 26.95 8.70 12.68
N THR A 583 27.16 7.38 12.62
CA THR A 583 28.13 6.77 11.71
C THR A 583 27.52 6.73 10.32
N ILE A 584 28.19 7.35 9.34
CA ILE A 584 27.79 7.27 7.94
C ILE A 584 28.82 6.42 7.19
N GLN A 585 28.34 5.35 6.59
CA GLN A 585 29.05 4.47 5.69
C GLN A 585 28.80 4.91 4.26
N ILE A 586 29.83 5.07 3.44
CA ILE A 586 29.69 5.41 2.02
C ILE A 586 30.12 4.22 1.18
N VAL A 587 29.29 3.89 0.20
CA VAL A 587 29.58 2.91 -0.86
C VAL A 587 29.48 3.63 -2.19
N TRP A 588 30.58 3.69 -2.92
CA TRP A 588 30.64 4.29 -4.25
C TRP A 588 30.32 3.24 -5.30
N VAL A 589 29.28 3.44 -6.11
CA VAL A 589 28.94 2.53 -7.22
C VAL A 589 29.32 3.22 -8.53
N LYS A 590 30.39 2.73 -9.18
CA LYS A 590 30.98 3.33 -10.39
C LYS A 590 30.94 2.33 -11.54
N LYS A 591 31.15 2.81 -12.77
CA LYS A 591 31.15 1.94 -13.97
C LYS A 591 32.27 0.88 -13.92
N ASP A 592 33.37 1.21 -13.27
CA ASP A 592 34.56 0.37 -13.06
C ASP A 592 34.68 -0.20 -11.64
N HIS A 593 33.76 0.17 -10.74
CA HIS A 593 33.67 -0.35 -9.37
C HIS A 593 32.22 -0.75 -9.07
N ALA A 594 31.89 -1.99 -9.38
CA ALA A 594 30.56 -2.55 -9.21
C ALA A 594 30.36 -3.02 -7.76
N ALA A 595 29.46 -2.36 -7.04
CA ALA A 595 29.02 -2.75 -5.71
C ALA A 595 27.48 -2.77 -5.68
N GLY A 596 26.90 -3.94 -5.43
CA GLY A 596 25.46 -4.10 -5.28
C GLY A 596 24.95 -3.55 -3.95
N VAL A 597 23.65 -3.26 -3.88
CA VAL A 597 22.98 -2.90 -2.62
C VAL A 597 22.63 -4.17 -1.85
N GLY A 598 23.04 -4.24 -0.59
CA GLY A 598 22.78 -5.41 0.23
C GLY A 598 23.19 -5.24 1.69
N LEU A 599 22.77 -6.20 2.52
CA LEU A 599 23.02 -6.19 3.96
C LEU A 599 24.49 -6.39 4.35
N ASP A 600 25.29 -7.01 3.47
CA ASP A 600 26.67 -7.44 3.76
C ASP A 600 27.74 -6.62 3.02
N VAL A 601 27.37 -5.46 2.46
CA VAL A 601 28.28 -4.63 1.67
C VAL A 601 29.30 -3.96 2.60
N ARG A 602 30.58 -4.01 2.21
CA ARG A 602 31.64 -3.31 2.93
C ARG A 602 31.67 -1.84 2.48
N PRO A 603 31.69 -0.88 3.41
CA PRO A 603 31.84 0.51 3.05
C PRO A 603 33.23 0.80 2.49
N ASP A 604 33.30 1.68 1.51
CA ASP A 604 34.57 2.23 1.03
C ASP A 604 35.14 3.24 2.03
N GLN A 605 34.25 4.00 2.68
CA GLN A 605 34.59 5.04 3.63
C GLN A 605 33.58 5.08 4.77
N VAL A 606 34.04 5.52 5.94
CA VAL A 606 33.22 5.70 7.14
C VAL A 606 33.53 7.06 7.73
N VAL A 607 32.50 7.85 8.03
CA VAL A 607 32.64 9.18 8.63
C VAL A 607 31.69 9.32 9.83
N GLU A 608 32.10 10.11 10.82
CA GLU A 608 31.21 10.53 11.90
C GLU A 608 30.51 11.84 11.51
N TYR A 609 29.18 11.83 11.49
CA TYR A 609 28.36 13.01 11.21
C TYR A 609 27.75 13.54 12.50
N THR A 610 27.97 14.83 12.79
CA THR A 610 27.52 15.50 14.02
C THR A 610 26.37 16.49 13.80
N GLY A 611 25.82 16.54 12.57
CA GLY A 611 24.85 17.55 12.16
C GLY A 611 25.46 18.74 11.38
N SER A 612 26.78 18.90 11.41
CA SER A 612 27.49 19.89 10.59
C SER A 612 27.76 19.34 9.20
N ALA A 613 27.78 20.23 8.19
CA ALA A 613 28.09 19.84 6.83
C ALA A 613 29.51 19.26 6.74
N LEU A 614 29.68 18.19 5.96
CA LEU A 614 30.98 17.62 5.64
C LEU A 614 31.01 17.13 4.19
N GLU A 615 32.21 17.14 3.61
CA GLU A 615 32.49 16.65 2.26
C GLU A 615 33.31 15.36 2.33
N VAL A 616 32.99 14.43 1.45
CA VAL A 616 33.67 13.14 1.29
C VAL A 616 34.06 13.01 -0.18
N LYS A 617 35.30 12.60 -0.45
CA LYS A 617 35.87 12.45 -1.80
C LYS A 617 36.30 11.01 -2.07
#